data_AF-A0A2D5J585-F1
#
_entry.id   AF-A0A2D5J585-F1
#
_cell.length_a   1.000
_cell.length_b   1.000
_cell.length_c   1.000
_cell.angle_alpha   90.00
_cell.angle_beta   90.00
_cell.angle_gamma   90.00
#
_symmetry.space_group_name_H-M   'P 1'
#
loop_
_entity.id
_entity.type
_entity.pdbx_description
1 polymer ?
#
loop_
_entity_poly.entity_id
_entity_poly.type
_entity_poly.pdbx_seq_one_letter_code
_entity_poly.pdbx_strand_id
1 'polypeptide(L)'
;MKALVLLLVLLPGAALAEWTRTGLEFHALVPPPDPVVDRTRVAAQQARRCEASAIRFGDTAAMRGAVQADWDDTTRTLAAIAAIADRPETALDALAEAQAGTPEGAGILDSQRALTALQFGETTSVSADGQSGAHLSDRLFWQAMAAAPTATTAQWGDRILPRLDAAYAADPSSFQVRAWRVIAWLKAAPSGTCATRVADFSTRLLDLSEASACPLMLGHVTHAIDRTFGSRPETDTDPARALWRRFGEALLAVVAGAPDVAAYRQGEIAQTGGACAALMSSELRALPEGGS
;
A
#
# COMPACT_ATOMS: atom_id res chain seq x y z
N MET A 1 52.60 -17.25 -16.70
CA MET A 1 51.45 -16.75 -15.91
C MET A 1 50.77 -15.67 -16.74
N LYS A 2 49.89 -16.04 -17.67
CA LYS A 2 48.42 -16.08 -17.54
C LYS A 2 47.82 -14.76 -16.98
N ALA A 3 47.40 -13.94 -17.95
CA ALA A 3 46.22 -13.06 -17.98
C ALA A 3 45.40 -12.87 -16.68
N LEU A 4 45.18 -11.60 -16.33
CA LEU A 4 43.83 -11.16 -15.94
C LEU A 4 43.47 -9.90 -16.72
N VAL A 5 42.62 -10.12 -17.71
CA VAL A 5 41.80 -9.14 -18.41
C VAL A 5 40.59 -8.86 -17.52
N LEU A 6 40.27 -7.58 -17.32
CA LEU A 6 38.92 -7.08 -17.03
C LEU A 6 38.85 -5.68 -17.67
N LEU A 7 38.58 -5.58 -18.96
CA LEU A 7 37.22 -5.48 -19.52
C LEU A 7 36.41 -4.32 -18.91
N LEU A 8 36.96 -3.10 -19.02
CA LEU A 8 36.20 -1.85 -18.94
C LEU A 8 35.63 -1.56 -20.34
N VAL A 9 34.58 -2.30 -20.69
CA VAL A 9 33.87 -2.16 -21.96
C VAL A 9 32.37 -2.13 -21.65
N LEU A 10 31.76 -0.98 -21.96
CA LEU A 10 30.38 -0.82 -22.43
C LEU A 10 29.25 -1.28 -21.50
N LEU A 11 28.80 -0.38 -20.61
CA LEU A 11 27.41 -0.30 -20.20
C LEU A 11 26.90 1.14 -20.46
N PRO A 12 26.03 1.37 -21.44
CA PRO A 12 25.29 2.62 -21.51
C PRO A 12 24.26 2.60 -20.39
N GLY A 13 24.41 3.51 -19.41
CA GLY A 13 23.42 3.67 -18.32
C GLY A 13 23.94 3.49 -16.90
N ALA A 14 25.25 3.36 -16.67
CA ALA A 14 25.80 3.52 -15.32
C ALA A 14 25.72 5.00 -14.92
N ALA A 15 24.56 5.42 -14.40
CA ALA A 15 24.45 6.69 -13.70
C ALA A 15 25.56 6.73 -12.65
N LEU A 16 26.42 7.75 -12.74
CA LEU A 16 27.48 7.99 -11.77
C LEU A 16 26.80 8.17 -10.42
N ALA A 17 26.84 7.15 -9.56
CA ALA A 17 26.34 7.25 -8.20
C ALA A 17 27.10 8.38 -7.50
N GLU A 18 26.37 9.40 -7.03
CA GLU A 18 26.97 10.50 -6.29
C GLU A 18 27.21 9.99 -4.86
N TRP A 19 28.43 10.07 -4.35
CA TRP A 19 28.72 9.56 -3.01
C TRP A 19 28.73 10.71 -2.01
N THR A 20 27.95 10.61 -0.94
CA THR A 20 28.01 11.55 0.18
C THR A 20 28.58 10.87 1.41
N ARG A 21 29.37 11.61 2.19
CA ARG A 21 30.00 11.09 3.41
C ARG A 21 29.33 11.70 4.63
N THR A 22 28.83 10.86 5.52
CA THR A 22 28.24 11.28 6.80
C THR A 22 29.04 10.62 7.93
N GLY A 23 29.92 11.38 8.57
CA GLY A 23 30.89 10.84 9.52
C GLY A 23 31.95 9.95 8.84
N LEU A 24 31.97 8.65 9.17
CA LEU A 24 32.86 7.65 8.57
C LEU A 24 32.17 6.79 7.50
N GLU A 25 30.86 6.97 7.29
CA GLU A 25 30.08 6.19 6.33
C GLU A 25 29.97 6.91 4.98
N PHE A 26 30.10 6.14 3.91
CA PHE A 26 29.86 6.61 2.54
C PHE A 26 28.49 6.09 2.09
N HIS A 27 27.59 7.00 1.74
CA HIS A 27 26.26 6.70 1.22
C HIS A 27 26.26 6.98 -0.28
N ALA A 28 25.95 5.98 -1.08
CA ALA A 28 25.63 6.17 -2.48
C ALA A 28 24.26 6.88 -2.59
N LEU A 29 24.26 8.10 -3.10
CA LEU A 29 23.06 8.72 -3.67
C LEU A 29 22.86 8.09 -5.03
N VAL A 30 21.96 7.11 -5.07
CA VAL A 30 21.40 6.65 -6.34
C VAL A 30 20.51 7.79 -6.84
N PRO A 31 20.84 8.45 -7.97
CA PRO A 31 19.94 9.45 -8.53
C PRO A 31 18.60 8.77 -8.81
N PRO A 32 17.47 9.44 -8.50
CA PRO A 32 16.16 8.86 -8.77
C PRO A 32 16.06 8.53 -10.27
N PRO A 33 15.39 7.42 -10.63
CA PRO A 33 15.17 7.10 -12.03
C PRO A 33 14.40 8.25 -12.70
N ASP A 34 14.79 8.57 -13.94
CA ASP A 34 14.02 9.41 -14.84
C ASP A 34 13.43 8.49 -15.92
N PRO A 35 12.09 8.35 -16.04
CA PRO A 35 11.06 9.10 -15.32
C PRO A 35 10.87 8.68 -13.86
N VAL A 36 10.44 9.65 -13.03
CA VAL A 36 10.18 9.45 -11.60
C VAL A 36 8.93 8.60 -11.37
N VAL A 37 7.91 8.79 -12.21
CA VAL A 37 6.72 7.92 -12.29
C VAL A 37 6.92 6.86 -13.38
N ASP A 38 6.67 5.60 -13.06
CA ASP A 38 6.80 4.49 -14.01
C ASP A 38 5.74 4.55 -15.13
N ARG A 39 6.11 5.20 -16.24
CA ARG A 39 5.23 5.40 -17.41
C ARG A 39 4.85 4.09 -18.09
N THR A 40 5.75 3.11 -18.09
CA THR A 40 5.50 1.79 -18.68
C THR A 40 4.42 1.06 -17.89
N ARG A 41 4.50 1.10 -16.56
CA ARG A 41 3.48 0.52 -15.69
C ARG A 41 2.13 1.23 -15.81
N VAL A 42 2.13 2.56 -15.90
CA VAL A 42 0.89 3.33 -16.16
C VAL A 42 0.25 2.89 -17.47
N ALA A 43 1.00 2.86 -18.57
CA ALA A 43 0.50 2.46 -19.88
C ALA A 43 -0.04 1.02 -19.87
N ALA A 44 0.67 0.09 -19.21
CA ALA A 44 0.24 -1.29 -19.08
C ALA A 44 -1.08 -1.41 -18.29
N GLN A 45 -1.24 -0.65 -17.21
CA GLN A 45 -2.48 -0.65 -16.42
C GLN A 45 -3.65 -0.01 -17.17
N GLN A 46 -3.42 1.09 -17.90
CA GLN A 46 -4.44 1.68 -18.77
C GLN A 46 -4.90 0.70 -19.85
N ALA A 47 -3.98 -0.02 -20.49
CA ALA A 47 -4.30 -1.01 -21.52
C ALA A 47 -5.16 -2.16 -20.99
N ARG A 48 -4.92 -2.60 -19.75
CA ARG A 48 -5.69 -3.68 -19.09
C ARG A 48 -7.11 -3.25 -18.69
N ARG A 49 -7.40 -1.95 -18.56
CA ARG A 49 -8.73 -1.44 -18.16
C ARG A 49 -9.28 -2.17 -16.92
N CYS A 50 -10.46 -2.78 -17.05
CA CYS A 50 -11.16 -3.48 -15.97
C CYS A 50 -10.90 -5.01 -15.97
N GLU A 51 -9.82 -5.48 -16.57
CA GLU A 51 -9.47 -6.90 -16.56
C GLU A 51 -9.28 -7.45 -15.14
N ALA A 52 -9.47 -8.77 -15.00
CA ALA A 52 -9.24 -9.47 -13.76
C ALA A 52 -7.79 -9.27 -13.29
N SER A 53 -7.65 -9.00 -11.99
CA SER A 53 -6.37 -8.79 -11.34
C SER A 53 -5.99 -9.99 -10.45
N ALA A 54 -4.70 -10.16 -10.21
CA ALA A 54 -4.20 -11.08 -9.19
C ALA A 54 -4.53 -10.60 -7.76
N ILE A 55 -5.01 -9.36 -7.61
CA ILE A 55 -5.40 -8.81 -6.32
C ILE A 55 -6.67 -9.48 -5.80
N ARG A 56 -6.66 -9.79 -4.51
CA ARG A 56 -7.75 -10.45 -3.79
C ARG A 56 -8.26 -9.52 -2.70
N PHE A 57 -9.58 -9.48 -2.58
CA PHE A 57 -10.28 -8.78 -1.52
C PHE A 57 -10.52 -9.73 -0.35
N GLY A 58 -10.47 -9.22 0.86
CA GLY A 58 -10.64 -10.00 2.08
C GLY A 58 -9.57 -9.67 3.12
N ASP A 59 -10.00 -9.67 4.38
CA ASP A 59 -9.18 -9.20 5.49
C ASP A 59 -8.19 -10.27 5.96
N THR A 60 -8.46 -11.56 5.69
CA THR A 60 -7.54 -12.66 5.98
C THR A 60 -7.13 -13.44 4.73
N ALA A 61 -6.00 -14.14 4.81
CA ALA A 61 -5.46 -14.98 3.75
C ALA A 61 -6.48 -16.04 3.29
N ALA A 62 -7.26 -16.58 4.23
CA ALA A 62 -8.35 -17.50 3.93
C ALA A 62 -9.49 -16.82 3.13
N MET A 63 -9.92 -15.62 3.55
CA MET A 63 -10.95 -14.85 2.82
C MET A 63 -10.50 -14.44 1.42
N ARG A 64 -9.20 -14.17 1.25
CA ARG A 64 -8.57 -13.90 -0.05
C ARG A 64 -8.39 -15.15 -0.91
N GLY A 65 -8.65 -16.36 -0.37
CA GLY A 65 -8.42 -17.63 -1.04
C GLY A 65 -6.94 -17.96 -1.26
N ALA A 66 -6.03 -17.29 -0.54
CA ALA A 66 -4.58 -17.52 -0.60
C ALA A 66 -4.14 -18.73 0.22
N VAL A 67 -4.99 -19.18 1.14
CA VAL A 67 -4.80 -20.34 2.02
C VAL A 67 -6.07 -21.17 1.92
N GLN A 68 -5.95 -22.47 1.71
CA GLN A 68 -7.12 -23.34 1.68
C GLN A 68 -7.54 -23.66 3.11
N ALA A 69 -8.81 -23.48 3.37
CA ALA A 69 -9.35 -23.71 4.69
C ALA A 69 -10.51 -24.69 4.57
N ASP A 70 -10.27 -25.94 4.93
CA ASP A 70 -11.34 -26.90 5.18
C ASP A 70 -12.00 -26.54 6.52
N TRP A 71 -12.78 -25.45 6.51
CA TRP A 71 -13.66 -25.12 7.62
C TRP A 71 -14.94 -25.92 7.48
N ASP A 72 -15.35 -26.57 8.56
CA ASP A 72 -16.70 -27.07 8.67
C ASP A 72 -17.72 -25.90 8.68
N ASP A 73 -18.95 -26.18 8.26
CA ASP A 73 -20.01 -25.17 8.13
C ASP A 73 -20.37 -24.52 9.47
N THR A 74 -20.16 -25.20 10.60
CA THR A 74 -20.44 -24.65 11.93
C THR A 74 -19.45 -23.55 12.26
N THR A 75 -18.15 -23.80 12.08
CA THR A 75 -17.08 -22.81 12.31
C THR A 75 -17.27 -21.58 11.43
N ARG A 76 -17.61 -21.76 10.15
CA ARG A 76 -17.88 -20.66 9.21
C ARG A 76 -19.09 -19.83 9.61
N THR A 77 -20.18 -20.50 10.00
CA THR A 77 -21.43 -19.86 10.40
C THR A 77 -21.26 -19.08 11.71
N LEU A 78 -20.56 -19.64 12.69
CA LEU A 78 -20.31 -18.98 13.97
C LEU A 78 -19.41 -17.75 13.80
N ALA A 79 -18.33 -17.84 13.03
CA ALA A 79 -17.47 -16.69 12.74
C ALA A 79 -18.23 -15.57 12.01
N ALA A 80 -19.10 -15.91 11.06
CA ALA A 80 -19.92 -14.95 10.34
C ALA A 80 -20.98 -14.28 11.23
N ILE A 81 -21.70 -15.06 12.06
CA ILE A 81 -22.71 -14.53 13.00
C ILE A 81 -22.05 -13.60 14.03
N ALA A 82 -20.89 -13.99 14.54
CA ALA A 82 -20.11 -13.23 15.49
C ALA A 82 -19.68 -11.86 14.94
N ALA A 83 -19.16 -11.80 13.72
CA ALA A 83 -18.74 -10.56 13.08
C ALA A 83 -19.91 -9.59 12.79
N ILE A 84 -21.12 -10.12 12.57
CA ILE A 84 -22.32 -9.33 12.24
C ILE A 84 -23.02 -8.76 13.49
N ALA A 85 -22.85 -9.38 14.65
CA ALA A 85 -23.66 -9.07 15.84
C ALA A 85 -23.14 -7.95 16.75
N ASP A 86 -22.02 -7.27 16.42
CA ASP A 86 -21.40 -6.20 17.21
C ASP A 86 -21.21 -6.52 18.71
N ARG A 87 -20.96 -7.80 19.05
CA ARG A 87 -20.69 -8.28 20.41
C ARG A 87 -19.28 -8.88 20.48
N PRO A 88 -18.24 -8.07 20.80
CA PRO A 88 -16.85 -8.51 20.78
C PRO A 88 -16.59 -9.74 21.64
N GLU A 89 -17.09 -9.76 22.88
CA GLU A 89 -16.89 -10.87 23.81
C GLU A 89 -17.48 -12.18 23.26
N THR A 90 -18.71 -12.13 22.76
CA THR A 90 -19.37 -13.30 22.16
C THR A 90 -18.64 -13.78 20.90
N ALA A 91 -18.09 -12.87 20.11
CA ALA A 91 -17.31 -13.21 18.93
C ALA A 91 -15.98 -13.88 19.29
N LEU A 92 -15.27 -13.32 20.28
CA LEU A 92 -14.00 -13.86 20.75
C LEU A 92 -14.17 -15.20 21.47
N ASP A 93 -15.22 -15.37 22.27
CA ASP A 93 -15.56 -16.64 22.93
C ASP A 93 -15.93 -17.72 21.90
N ALA A 94 -16.73 -17.40 20.90
CA ALA A 94 -17.06 -18.36 19.82
C ALA A 94 -15.82 -18.79 19.03
N LEU A 95 -14.90 -17.85 18.76
CA LEU A 95 -13.62 -18.17 18.15
C LEU A 95 -12.69 -18.93 19.11
N ALA A 96 -12.80 -18.72 20.43
CA ALA A 96 -12.07 -19.43 21.48
C ALA A 96 -12.46 -20.91 21.54
N GLU A 97 -13.76 -21.19 21.43
CA GLU A 97 -14.34 -22.53 21.46
C GLU A 97 -14.15 -23.31 20.15
N ALA A 98 -13.97 -22.61 19.01
CA ALA A 98 -13.69 -23.24 17.73
C ALA A 98 -12.36 -24.02 17.76
N GLN A 99 -12.41 -25.28 17.30
CA GLN A 99 -11.24 -26.16 17.23
C GLN A 99 -10.61 -26.13 15.84
N ALA A 100 -9.28 -26.07 15.80
CA ALA A 100 -8.52 -25.89 14.58
C ALA A 100 -8.42 -27.12 13.66
N GLY A 101 -8.51 -28.34 14.21
CA GLY A 101 -8.35 -29.63 13.48
C GLY A 101 -6.97 -29.87 12.84
N THR A 102 -6.22 -28.83 12.47
CA THR A 102 -4.93 -28.81 11.78
C THR A 102 -4.12 -27.56 12.17
N PRO A 103 -2.79 -27.52 11.93
CA PRO A 103 -1.99 -26.30 12.15
C PRO A 103 -2.43 -25.11 11.29
N GLU A 104 -2.86 -25.34 10.05
CA GLU A 104 -3.37 -24.32 9.14
C GLU A 104 -4.69 -23.72 9.66
N GLY A 105 -5.62 -24.57 10.11
CA GLY A 105 -6.84 -24.13 10.77
C GLY A 105 -6.58 -23.29 12.02
N ALA A 106 -5.52 -23.61 12.79
CA ALA A 106 -5.16 -22.85 13.98
C ALA A 106 -4.67 -21.43 13.61
N GLY A 107 -3.80 -21.32 12.61
CA GLY A 107 -3.31 -20.04 12.13
C GLY A 107 -4.42 -19.14 11.59
N ILE A 108 -5.45 -19.74 11.01
CA ILE A 108 -6.63 -19.03 10.51
C ILE A 108 -7.53 -18.54 11.65
N LEU A 109 -7.86 -19.40 12.63
CA LEU A 109 -8.65 -18.99 13.80
C LEU A 109 -7.97 -17.86 14.57
N ASP A 110 -6.66 -17.95 14.75
CA ASP A 110 -5.90 -16.86 15.38
C ASP A 110 -5.95 -15.55 14.58
N SER A 111 -5.94 -15.63 13.25
CA SER A 111 -6.04 -14.45 12.38
C SER A 111 -7.43 -13.81 12.50
N GLN A 112 -8.48 -14.63 12.59
CA GLN A 112 -9.85 -14.16 12.81
C GLN A 112 -10.03 -13.55 14.21
N ARG A 113 -9.41 -14.11 15.25
CA ARG A 113 -9.40 -13.52 16.60
C ARG A 113 -8.70 -12.16 16.59
N ALA A 114 -7.53 -12.05 15.94
CA ALA A 114 -6.80 -10.79 15.83
C ALA A 114 -7.61 -9.71 15.09
N LEU A 115 -8.21 -10.07 13.95
CA LEU A 115 -9.09 -9.18 13.20
C LEU A 115 -10.28 -8.71 14.05
N THR A 116 -10.97 -9.63 14.72
CA THR A 116 -12.12 -9.34 15.59
C THR A 116 -11.73 -8.35 16.69
N ALA A 117 -10.64 -8.63 17.42
CA ALA A 117 -10.15 -7.73 18.46
C ALA A 117 -9.85 -6.33 17.92
N LEU A 118 -9.19 -6.23 16.77
CA LEU A 118 -8.87 -4.94 16.13
C LEU A 118 -10.12 -4.19 15.66
N GLN A 119 -11.12 -4.89 15.11
CA GLN A 119 -12.38 -4.28 14.67
C GLN A 119 -13.12 -3.61 15.84
N PHE A 120 -13.05 -4.20 17.03
CA PHE A 120 -13.67 -3.67 18.24
C PHE A 120 -12.74 -2.76 19.07
N GLY A 121 -11.56 -2.42 18.56
CA GLY A 121 -10.63 -1.51 19.22
C GLY A 121 -9.92 -2.10 20.45
N GLU A 122 -9.95 -3.42 20.62
CA GLU A 122 -9.22 -4.10 21.68
C GLU A 122 -7.73 -4.12 21.39
N THR A 123 -6.92 -4.01 22.44
CA THR A 123 -5.47 -4.16 22.32
C THR A 123 -5.13 -5.64 22.21
N THR A 124 -4.55 -6.05 21.09
CA THR A 124 -4.13 -7.44 20.85
C THR A 124 -2.63 -7.52 20.57
N SER A 125 -1.97 -8.57 21.08
CA SER A 125 -0.59 -8.91 20.72
C SER A 125 -0.60 -9.94 19.59
N VAL A 126 -0.10 -9.54 18.42
CA VAL A 126 -0.05 -10.41 17.26
C VAL A 126 1.37 -10.95 17.11
N SER A 127 1.56 -12.27 17.29
CA SER A 127 2.87 -12.91 17.07
C SER A 127 3.17 -13.03 15.57
N ALA A 128 4.45 -12.94 15.21
CA ALA A 128 4.95 -13.20 13.85
C ALA A 128 5.64 -14.57 13.72
N ASP A 129 5.79 -15.33 14.81
CA ASP A 129 6.66 -16.51 14.83
C ASP A 129 6.10 -17.66 13.99
N GLY A 130 6.98 -18.28 13.19
CA GLY A 130 6.68 -19.50 12.44
C GLY A 130 5.79 -19.32 11.20
N GLN A 131 5.47 -18.09 10.78
CA GLN A 131 4.60 -17.82 9.64
C GLN A 131 5.36 -17.54 8.34
N SER A 132 4.74 -17.83 7.20
CA SER A 132 5.26 -17.49 5.87
C SER A 132 4.13 -17.12 4.90
N GLY A 133 4.48 -16.48 3.78
CA GLY A 133 3.53 -16.10 2.73
C GLY A 133 2.36 -15.25 3.24
N ALA A 134 1.14 -15.59 2.82
CA ALA A 134 -0.07 -14.83 3.14
C ALA A 134 -0.41 -14.75 4.64
N HIS A 135 -0.07 -15.77 5.43
CA HIS A 135 -0.23 -15.70 6.89
C HIS A 135 0.71 -14.68 7.51
N LEU A 136 1.98 -14.62 7.06
CA LEU A 136 2.92 -13.61 7.53
C LEU A 136 2.42 -12.20 7.17
N SER A 137 1.88 -12.03 5.96
CA SER A 137 1.27 -10.77 5.53
C SER A 137 0.16 -10.29 6.48
N ASP A 138 -0.80 -11.16 6.80
CA ASP A 138 -1.88 -10.84 7.73
C ASP A 138 -1.32 -10.44 9.11
N ARG A 139 -0.37 -11.21 9.66
CA ARG A 139 0.20 -10.90 10.98
C ARG A 139 0.89 -9.55 11.01
N LEU A 140 1.72 -9.26 10.00
CA LEU A 140 2.39 -7.97 9.88
C LEU A 140 1.39 -6.83 9.71
N PHE A 141 0.33 -7.04 8.92
CA PHE A 141 -0.75 -6.07 8.77
C PHE A 141 -1.43 -5.78 10.12
N TRP A 142 -1.81 -6.80 10.87
CA TRP A 142 -2.48 -6.63 12.17
C TRP A 142 -1.59 -5.98 13.23
N GLN A 143 -0.29 -6.32 13.28
CA GLN A 143 0.66 -5.63 14.13
C GLN A 143 0.81 -4.14 13.78
N ALA A 144 0.72 -3.78 12.49
CA ALA A 144 0.69 -2.39 12.05
C ALA A 144 -0.60 -1.70 12.50
N MET A 145 -1.75 -2.36 12.32
CA MET A 145 -3.05 -1.83 12.70
C MET A 145 -3.23 -1.67 14.22
N ALA A 146 -2.72 -2.59 15.03
CA ALA A 146 -2.72 -2.47 16.48
C ALA A 146 -1.96 -1.23 16.98
N ALA A 147 -0.92 -0.80 16.25
CA ALA A 147 -0.12 0.36 16.59
C ALA A 147 -0.70 1.69 16.05
N ALA A 148 -1.58 1.63 15.05
CA ALA A 148 -2.05 2.80 14.30
C ALA A 148 -2.84 3.85 15.13
N PRO A 149 -3.76 3.48 16.05
CA PRO A 149 -4.62 4.46 16.73
C PRO A 149 -3.86 5.50 17.58
N THR A 150 -2.71 5.13 18.12
CA THR A 150 -1.90 5.98 19.00
C THR A 150 -0.58 6.43 18.37
N ALA A 151 -0.35 6.08 17.10
CA ALA A 151 0.91 6.33 16.43
C ALA A 151 1.12 7.81 16.08
N THR A 152 2.27 8.35 16.46
CA THR A 152 2.79 9.62 15.98
C THR A 152 3.24 9.51 14.52
N THR A 153 3.39 10.64 13.82
CA THR A 153 3.96 10.70 12.45
C THR A 153 5.27 9.92 12.32
N ALA A 154 6.17 10.03 13.31
CA ALA A 154 7.43 9.29 13.30
C ALA A 154 7.20 7.77 13.41
N GLN A 155 6.29 7.33 14.28
CA GLN A 155 5.95 5.90 14.41
C GLN A 155 5.29 5.34 13.15
N TRP A 156 4.54 6.16 12.40
CA TRP A 156 4.05 5.78 11.08
C TRP A 156 5.20 5.50 10.11
N GLY A 157 6.24 6.33 10.10
CA GLY A 157 7.42 6.16 9.25
C GLY A 157 8.36 5.04 9.68
N ASP A 158 8.65 4.93 10.98
CA ASP A 158 9.72 4.05 11.48
C ASP A 158 9.22 2.63 11.82
N ARG A 159 7.91 2.45 12.04
CA ARG A 159 7.36 1.18 12.53
C ARG A 159 6.22 0.64 11.69
N ILE A 160 5.24 1.48 11.34
CA ILE A 160 4.02 1.00 10.66
C ILE A 160 4.26 0.80 9.17
N LEU A 161 4.77 1.81 8.46
CA LEU A 161 5.03 1.74 7.02
C LEU A 161 6.00 0.61 6.65
N PRO A 162 7.15 0.42 7.33
CA PRO A 162 8.07 -0.69 7.02
C PRO A 162 7.42 -2.06 7.24
N ARG A 163 6.53 -2.16 8.23
CA ARG A 163 5.81 -3.40 8.50
C ARG A 163 4.78 -3.70 7.42
N LEU A 164 4.07 -2.68 6.93
CA LEU A 164 3.14 -2.83 5.81
C LEU A 164 3.88 -3.15 4.50
N ASP A 165 5.10 -2.64 4.30
CA ASP A 165 5.96 -3.02 3.18
C ASP A 165 6.40 -4.48 3.27
N ALA A 166 6.77 -4.95 4.46
CA ALA A 166 7.07 -6.36 4.69
C ALA A 166 5.82 -7.25 4.48
N ALA A 167 4.64 -6.79 4.91
CA ALA A 167 3.38 -7.49 4.68
C ALA A 167 3.09 -7.61 3.17
N TYR A 168 3.36 -6.55 2.41
CA TYR A 168 3.18 -6.55 0.97
C TYR A 168 4.15 -7.50 0.26
N ALA A 169 5.42 -7.53 0.68
CA ALA A 169 6.39 -8.48 0.15
C ALA A 169 5.99 -9.94 0.42
N ALA A 170 5.33 -10.20 1.56
CA ALA A 170 4.86 -11.53 1.95
C ALA A 170 3.60 -11.98 1.17
N ASP A 171 2.69 -11.06 0.83
CA ASP A 171 1.53 -11.30 -0.02
C ASP A 171 1.15 -10.06 -0.83
N PRO A 172 1.67 -9.95 -2.06
CA PRO A 172 1.33 -8.85 -2.94
C PRO A 172 -0.15 -8.84 -3.35
N SER A 173 -0.89 -9.95 -3.21
CA SER A 173 -2.30 -9.99 -3.64
C SER A 173 -3.24 -9.26 -2.67
N SER A 174 -2.78 -8.91 -1.48
CA SER A 174 -3.60 -8.30 -0.43
C SER A 174 -3.98 -6.84 -0.73
N PHE A 175 -5.24 -6.59 -1.11
CA PHE A 175 -5.72 -5.22 -1.36
C PHE A 175 -5.62 -4.32 -0.12
N GLN A 176 -6.01 -4.83 1.05
CA GLN A 176 -5.97 -4.06 2.30
C GLN A 176 -4.56 -3.53 2.60
N VAL A 177 -3.53 -4.35 2.39
CA VAL A 177 -2.14 -3.97 2.65
C VAL A 177 -1.73 -2.87 1.66
N ARG A 178 -2.06 -3.02 0.37
CA ARG A 178 -1.79 -1.98 -0.64
C ARG A 178 -2.45 -0.65 -0.28
N ALA A 179 -3.71 -0.67 0.13
CA ALA A 179 -4.43 0.55 0.53
C ALA A 179 -3.81 1.20 1.77
N TRP A 180 -3.52 0.42 2.81
CA TRP A 180 -2.91 0.92 4.03
C TRP A 180 -1.48 1.40 3.85
N ARG A 181 -0.72 0.87 2.87
CA ARG A 181 0.59 1.42 2.50
C ARG A 181 0.51 2.86 2.02
N VAL A 182 -0.52 3.20 1.24
CA VAL A 182 -0.76 4.60 0.79
C VAL A 182 -1.15 5.48 1.98
N ILE A 183 -2.08 5.02 2.83
CA ILE A 183 -2.49 5.75 4.04
C ILE A 183 -1.30 5.97 4.98
N ALA A 184 -0.52 4.92 5.25
CA ALA A 184 0.63 4.97 6.13
C ALA A 184 1.69 5.91 5.61
N TRP A 185 1.93 5.94 4.30
CA TRP A 185 2.84 6.90 3.68
C TRP A 185 2.38 8.35 3.92
N LEU A 186 1.09 8.63 3.70
CA LEU A 186 0.51 9.96 3.94
C LEU A 186 0.57 10.35 5.43
N LYS A 187 0.40 9.40 6.35
CA LYS A 187 0.53 9.62 7.80
C LYS A 187 2.00 9.80 8.25
N ALA A 188 2.93 9.10 7.62
CA ALA A 188 4.36 9.14 7.91
C ALA A 188 5.02 10.43 7.42
N ALA A 189 4.49 11.03 6.35
CA ALA A 189 5.04 12.21 5.70
C ALA A 189 6.58 12.11 5.49
N PRO A 190 7.05 11.05 4.80
CA PRO A 190 8.46 10.68 4.81
C PRO A 190 9.36 11.79 4.26
N SER A 191 10.56 11.87 4.83
CA SER A 191 11.59 12.82 4.43
C SER A 191 12.29 12.37 3.13
N GLY A 192 13.03 13.29 2.51
CA GLY A 192 13.75 13.03 1.26
C GLY A 192 13.49 14.08 0.19
N THR A 193 14.16 13.93 -0.96
CA THR A 193 13.96 14.83 -2.10
C THR A 193 12.55 14.68 -2.67
N CYS A 194 12.04 15.73 -3.33
CA CYS A 194 10.74 15.65 -4.01
C CYS A 194 10.68 14.46 -4.98
N ALA A 195 11.75 14.22 -5.75
CA ALA A 195 11.80 13.12 -6.71
C ALA A 195 11.71 11.74 -6.02
N THR A 196 12.48 11.50 -4.96
CA THR A 196 12.40 10.25 -4.20
C THR A 196 11.00 10.02 -3.63
N ARG A 197 10.37 11.07 -3.09
CA ARG A 197 9.03 10.98 -2.52
C ARG A 197 7.94 10.75 -3.58
N VAL A 198 8.06 11.39 -4.75
CA VAL A 198 7.14 11.18 -5.88
C VAL A 198 7.29 9.75 -6.41
N ALA A 199 8.51 9.23 -6.54
CA ALA A 199 8.76 7.85 -6.97
C ALA A 199 8.15 6.83 -6.00
N ASP A 200 8.40 6.98 -4.69
CA ASP A 200 7.88 6.06 -3.67
C ASP A 200 6.34 6.11 -3.58
N PHE A 201 5.77 7.32 -3.53
CA PHE A 201 4.32 7.47 -3.44
C PHE A 201 3.61 6.98 -4.71
N SER A 202 4.13 7.31 -5.90
CA SER A 202 3.56 6.81 -7.15
C SER A 202 3.68 5.29 -7.28
N THR A 203 4.77 4.69 -6.84
CA THR A 203 4.92 3.22 -6.79
C THR A 203 3.82 2.57 -5.96
N ARG A 204 3.51 3.12 -4.78
CA ARG A 204 2.46 2.61 -3.90
C ARG A 204 1.05 2.79 -4.49
N LEU A 205 0.82 3.91 -5.16
CA LEU A 205 -0.44 4.14 -5.88
C LEU A 205 -0.59 3.17 -7.06
N LEU A 206 0.49 2.91 -7.80
CA LEU A 206 0.48 1.94 -8.90
C LEU A 206 0.36 0.49 -8.42
N ASP A 207 0.89 0.18 -7.24
CA ASP A 207 0.57 -1.06 -6.55
C ASP A 207 -0.93 -1.11 -6.26
N LEU A 208 -1.50 -0.07 -5.66
CA LEU A 208 -2.93 -0.04 -5.34
C LEU A 208 -3.84 -0.14 -6.57
N SER A 209 -3.54 0.56 -7.66
CA SER A 209 -4.33 0.53 -8.91
C SER A 209 -4.20 -0.78 -9.69
N GLU A 210 -3.20 -1.61 -9.41
CA GLU A 210 -3.10 -2.94 -9.98
C GLU A 210 -4.34 -3.80 -9.65
N ALA A 211 -5.02 -3.50 -8.53
CA ALA A 211 -6.27 -4.14 -8.13
C ALA A 211 -7.41 -3.94 -9.12
N SER A 212 -7.42 -2.80 -9.82
CA SER A 212 -8.26 -2.52 -10.97
C SER A 212 -7.95 -1.11 -11.47
N ALA A 213 -7.67 -0.95 -12.77
CA ALA A 213 -7.79 0.37 -13.40
C ALA A 213 -9.27 0.74 -13.64
N CYS A 214 -10.23 0.03 -13.02
CA CYS A 214 -11.64 0.37 -13.08
C CYS A 214 -11.93 1.65 -12.29
N PRO A 215 -12.59 2.65 -12.91
CA PRO A 215 -13.01 3.88 -12.24
C PRO A 215 -13.79 3.64 -10.94
N LEU A 216 -14.63 2.59 -10.88
CA LEU A 216 -15.42 2.28 -9.69
C LEU A 216 -14.54 1.92 -8.49
N MET A 217 -13.51 1.09 -8.70
CA MET A 217 -12.60 0.67 -7.62
C MET A 217 -11.74 1.83 -7.13
N LEU A 218 -11.34 2.74 -8.02
CA LEU A 218 -10.63 3.96 -7.62
C LEU A 218 -11.50 4.89 -6.78
N GLY A 219 -12.78 5.03 -7.13
CA GLY A 219 -13.74 5.78 -6.30
C GLY A 219 -13.87 5.21 -4.89
N HIS A 220 -13.82 3.89 -4.73
CA HIS A 220 -13.81 3.24 -3.41
C HIS A 220 -12.50 3.49 -2.66
N VAL A 221 -11.35 3.45 -3.34
CA VAL A 221 -10.04 3.75 -2.76
C VAL A 221 -9.99 5.19 -2.24
N THR A 222 -10.39 6.17 -3.05
CA THR A 222 -10.39 7.58 -2.64
C THR A 222 -11.34 7.79 -1.47
N HIS A 223 -12.55 7.22 -1.53
CA HIS A 223 -13.49 7.28 -0.41
C HIS A 223 -12.93 6.68 0.89
N ALA A 224 -12.25 5.54 0.81
CA ALA A 224 -11.63 4.90 1.97
C ALA A 224 -10.55 5.80 2.59
N ILE A 225 -9.67 6.38 1.76
CA ILE A 225 -8.64 7.33 2.20
C ILE A 225 -9.29 8.57 2.85
N ASP A 226 -10.32 9.14 2.23
CA ASP A 226 -11.06 10.29 2.76
C ASP A 226 -11.64 10.00 4.15
N ARG A 227 -12.27 8.84 4.32
CA ARG A 227 -12.79 8.40 5.62
C ARG A 227 -11.70 8.26 6.67
N THR A 228 -10.53 7.72 6.31
CA THR A 228 -9.42 7.57 7.25
C THR A 228 -8.85 8.92 7.72
N PHE A 229 -8.88 9.94 6.87
CA PHE A 229 -8.43 11.29 7.22
C PHE A 229 -9.55 12.23 7.69
N GLY A 230 -10.81 11.78 7.67
CA GLY A 230 -11.97 12.60 8.04
C GLY A 230 -12.13 13.87 7.19
N SER A 231 -11.56 13.89 5.98
CA SER A 231 -11.49 15.08 5.13
C SER A 231 -11.24 14.70 3.68
N ARG A 232 -11.62 15.57 2.74
CA ARG A 232 -11.21 15.51 1.33
C ARG A 232 -10.00 16.42 1.08
N PRO A 233 -9.26 16.30 -0.03
CA PRO A 233 -8.11 17.17 -0.29
C PRO A 233 -8.44 18.68 -0.31
N GLU A 234 -9.68 19.06 -0.60
CA GLU A 234 -10.14 20.45 -0.59
C GLU A 234 -10.38 20.98 0.82
N THR A 235 -10.68 20.10 1.77
CA THR A 235 -11.02 20.43 3.15
C THR A 235 -9.97 19.94 4.16
N ASP A 236 -8.86 19.39 3.69
CA ASP A 236 -7.78 18.88 4.53
C ASP A 236 -7.00 20.06 5.12
N THR A 237 -6.87 20.08 6.45
CA THR A 237 -6.19 21.14 7.19
C THR A 237 -4.68 21.10 7.05
N ASP A 238 -4.12 19.98 6.55
CA ASP A 238 -2.71 19.83 6.23
C ASP A 238 -2.49 20.04 4.73
N PRO A 239 -1.95 21.20 4.29
CA PRO A 239 -1.78 21.52 2.89
C PRO A 239 -0.75 20.61 2.18
N ALA A 240 0.22 20.08 2.91
CA ALA A 240 1.19 19.15 2.33
C ALA A 240 0.51 17.82 2.03
N ARG A 241 -0.24 17.27 2.99
CA ARG A 241 -1.03 16.05 2.77
C ARG A 241 -2.07 16.24 1.64
N ALA A 242 -2.75 17.39 1.60
CA ALA A 242 -3.70 17.73 0.54
C ALA A 242 -3.05 17.65 -0.85
N LEU A 243 -1.86 18.24 -1.02
CA LEU A 243 -1.10 18.21 -2.27
C LEU A 243 -0.79 16.76 -2.72
N TRP A 244 -0.29 15.92 -1.81
CA TRP A 244 -0.01 14.52 -2.12
C TRP A 244 -1.26 13.73 -2.49
N ARG A 245 -2.38 13.98 -1.81
CA ARG A 245 -3.66 13.34 -2.14
C ARG A 245 -4.17 13.77 -3.52
N ARG A 246 -4.08 15.05 -3.89
CA ARG A 246 -4.41 15.53 -5.24
C ARG A 246 -3.55 14.87 -6.31
N PHE A 247 -2.24 14.74 -6.05
CA PHE A 247 -1.34 14.02 -6.95
C PHE A 247 -1.75 12.55 -7.09
N GLY A 248 -2.11 11.90 -5.98
CA GLY A 248 -2.60 10.52 -6.03
C GLY A 248 -3.89 10.35 -6.81
N GLU A 249 -4.87 11.22 -6.59
CA GLU A 249 -6.12 11.23 -7.35
C GLU A 249 -5.89 11.49 -8.84
N ALA A 250 -4.99 12.41 -9.20
CA ALA A 250 -4.63 12.67 -10.58
C ALA A 250 -3.99 11.44 -11.25
N LEU A 251 -3.00 10.82 -10.60
CA LEU A 251 -2.32 9.64 -11.14
C LEU A 251 -3.28 8.47 -11.31
N LEU A 252 -4.12 8.20 -10.32
CA LEU A 252 -5.13 7.15 -10.39
C LEU A 252 -6.17 7.44 -11.48
N ALA A 253 -6.59 8.70 -11.64
CA ALA A 253 -7.49 9.11 -12.73
C ALA A 253 -6.87 8.89 -14.12
N VAL A 254 -5.58 9.16 -14.29
CA VAL A 254 -4.85 8.82 -15.53
C VAL A 254 -4.89 7.32 -15.79
N VAL A 255 -4.60 6.49 -14.78
CA VAL A 255 -4.64 5.02 -14.90
C VAL A 255 -6.02 4.51 -15.29
N ALA A 256 -7.09 5.09 -14.75
CA ALA A 256 -8.47 4.71 -15.09
C ALA A 256 -9.01 5.29 -16.40
N GLY A 257 -8.24 6.12 -17.12
CA GLY A 257 -8.73 6.77 -18.33
C GLY A 257 -9.82 7.82 -18.04
N ALA A 258 -9.69 8.57 -16.94
CA ALA A 258 -10.55 9.69 -16.56
C ALA A 258 -9.81 11.04 -16.73
N PRO A 259 -9.58 11.49 -17.98
CA PRO A 259 -8.70 12.63 -18.28
C PRO A 259 -9.19 13.94 -17.67
N ASP A 260 -10.50 14.17 -17.58
CA ASP A 260 -11.06 15.39 -16.99
C ASP A 260 -10.73 15.53 -15.50
N VAL A 261 -10.80 14.41 -14.76
CA VAL A 261 -10.44 14.38 -13.33
C VAL A 261 -8.95 14.59 -13.16
N ALA A 262 -8.13 13.94 -13.99
CA ALA A 262 -6.69 14.11 -13.98
C ALA A 262 -6.28 15.57 -14.26
N ALA A 263 -6.86 16.20 -15.29
CA ALA A 263 -6.60 17.58 -15.67
C ALA A 263 -7.04 18.57 -14.58
N TYR A 264 -8.22 18.36 -13.98
CA TYR A 264 -8.70 19.18 -12.88
C TYR A 264 -7.73 19.15 -11.69
N ARG A 265 -7.34 17.95 -11.24
CA ARG A 265 -6.39 17.78 -10.12
C ARG A 265 -5.01 18.32 -10.44
N GLN A 266 -4.54 18.14 -11.67
CA GLN A 266 -3.28 18.72 -12.12
C GLN A 266 -3.30 20.27 -12.05
N GLY A 267 -4.42 20.89 -12.40
CA GLY A 267 -4.62 22.33 -12.23
C GLY A 267 -4.48 22.78 -10.77
N GLU A 268 -5.09 22.07 -9.84
CA GLU A 268 -4.99 22.37 -8.40
C GLU A 268 -3.56 22.17 -7.85
N ILE A 269 -2.84 21.14 -8.33
CA ILE A 269 -1.43 20.92 -7.99
C ILE A 269 -0.58 22.09 -8.49
N ALA A 270 -0.74 22.48 -9.75
CA ALA A 270 0.01 23.58 -10.35
C ALA A 270 -0.20 24.92 -9.62
N GLN A 271 -1.43 25.19 -9.16
CA GLN A 271 -1.76 26.38 -8.38
C GLN A 271 -1.11 26.41 -6.99
N THR A 272 -0.80 25.25 -6.41
CA THR A 272 -0.16 25.17 -5.08
C THR A 272 1.27 25.75 -5.09
N GLY A 273 1.97 25.63 -6.22
CA GLY A 273 3.34 26.12 -6.38
C GLY A 273 4.40 25.30 -5.62
N GLY A 274 5.68 25.64 -5.83
CA GLY A 274 6.81 24.97 -5.21
C GLY A 274 7.40 23.80 -6.02
N ALA A 275 8.60 23.36 -5.65
CA ALA A 275 9.38 22.40 -6.43
C ALA A 275 8.70 21.03 -6.56
N CYS A 276 8.11 20.51 -5.48
CA CYS A 276 7.41 19.21 -5.51
C CYS A 276 6.15 19.26 -6.39
N ALA A 277 5.34 20.32 -6.29
CA ALA A 277 4.13 20.47 -7.10
C ALA A 277 4.46 20.62 -8.60
N ALA A 278 5.54 21.35 -8.92
CA ALA A 278 6.04 21.46 -10.29
C ALA A 278 6.49 20.11 -10.86
N LEU A 279 7.22 19.31 -10.07
CA LEU A 279 7.64 17.97 -10.46
C LEU A 279 6.43 17.04 -10.67
N MET A 280 5.50 16.98 -9.72
CA MET A 280 4.26 16.21 -9.83
C MET A 280 3.48 16.56 -11.09
N SER A 281 3.30 17.85 -11.36
CA SER A 281 2.60 18.34 -12.56
C SER A 281 3.36 18.03 -13.85
N SER A 282 4.69 17.98 -13.81
CA SER A 282 5.51 17.58 -14.96
C SER A 282 5.37 16.10 -15.24
N GLU A 283 5.47 15.26 -14.22
CA GLU A 283 5.31 13.80 -14.35
C GLU A 283 3.93 13.45 -14.88
N LEU A 284 2.85 14.04 -14.34
CA LEU A 284 1.48 13.79 -14.80
C LEU A 284 1.29 14.15 -16.29
N ARG A 285 1.82 15.30 -16.74
CA ARG A 285 1.75 15.72 -18.16
C ARG A 285 2.51 14.81 -19.10
N ALA A 286 3.53 14.11 -18.61
CA ALA A 286 4.34 13.21 -19.40
C ALA A 286 3.75 11.79 -19.48
N LEU A 287 2.66 11.52 -18.76
CA LEU A 287 1.95 10.25 -18.85
C LEU A 287 1.12 10.19 -20.14
N PRO A 288 0.98 9.00 -20.75
CA PRO A 288 0.13 8.83 -21.92
C PRO A 288 -1.31 9.15 -21.57
N GLU A 289 -1.93 10.02 -22.37
CA GLU A 289 -3.38 10.19 -22.38
C GLU A 289 -3.98 8.86 -22.83
N GLY A 290 -4.86 8.26 -22.02
CA GLY A 290 -5.46 6.97 -22.31
C GLY A 290 -6.05 6.96 -23.72
N GLY A 291 -5.58 6.03 -24.56
CA GLY A 291 -5.90 5.97 -25.98
C GLY A 291 -7.40 5.97 -26.26
N SER A 292 -7.79 6.86 -27.17
CA SER A 292 -9.03 6.86 -27.96
C SER A 292 -9.33 5.50 -28.59
#